data_AF-A0A956IU01-F1
#
_entry.id   AF-A0A956IU01-F1
#
_cell.length_a   1.000
_cell.length_b   1.000
_cell.length_c   1.000
_cell.angle_alpha   90.00
_cell.angle_beta   90.00
_cell.angle_gamma   90.00
#
_symmetry.space_group_name_H-M   'P 1'
#
loop_
_entity.id
_entity.type
_entity.pdbx_description
1 polymer ?
#
loop_
_entity_poly.entity_id
_entity_poly.type
_entity_poly.pdbx_seq_one_letter_code
_entity_poly.pdbx_strand_id
1 'polypeptide(L)'
;MSSRATRAIGIGAVGLLLIGWVTACSESKDTNPVITPRSGAYQPAPSGTTIDEATACDSLTAAVDAQRSALGCGSVQRAPCPDYIRPAGGSDCYVYDEGTVNECVSYYGKLSSCTAFEQAPCVITAVPTDACASASGGAGGSGGSGGSGGTAGGAGGT
;
A
#
# COMPACT_ATOMS: atom_id res chain seq x y z
N MET A 1 36.89 43.08 -2.08
CA MET A 1 36.86 44.30 -1.26
C MET A 1 35.94 45.32 -1.93
N SER A 2 34.66 45.35 -1.55
CA SER A 2 33.84 46.56 -1.64
C SER A 2 32.61 46.34 -0.78
N SER A 3 32.35 47.35 0.03
CA SER A 3 31.56 47.31 1.26
C SER A 3 30.11 47.74 1.05
N ARG A 4 29.31 47.57 2.13
CA ARG A 4 28.07 48.31 2.51
C ARG A 4 26.76 47.76 1.90
N ALA A 5 25.63 47.74 2.59
CA ALA A 5 25.30 48.16 3.95
C ALA A 5 23.96 47.54 4.41
N THR A 6 23.93 47.25 5.70
CA THR A 6 22.81 46.98 6.59
C THR A 6 21.63 47.93 6.42
N ARG A 7 20.39 47.40 6.42
CA ARG A 7 19.25 48.05 7.08
C ARG A 7 18.36 47.01 7.77
N ALA A 8 18.45 47.03 9.09
CA ALA A 8 17.46 46.46 10.00
C ALA A 8 16.24 47.38 10.06
N ILE A 9 15.05 46.79 10.08
CA ILE A 9 13.82 47.45 10.55
C ILE A 9 13.15 46.43 11.48
N GLY A 10 13.33 46.65 12.78
CA GLY A 10 12.42 46.15 13.81
C GLY A 10 11.37 47.22 14.14
N ILE A 11 10.49 46.88 15.08
CA ILE A 11 9.29 47.60 15.58
C ILE A 11 8.03 47.14 14.82
N GLY A 12 6.99 46.58 15.44
CA GLY A 12 6.70 46.51 16.87
C GLY A 12 5.53 45.57 17.17
N ALA A 13 5.46 45.16 18.43
CA ALA A 13 4.30 44.55 19.05
C ALA A 13 3.13 45.54 19.13
N VAL A 14 1.93 44.97 19.32
CA VAL A 14 0.64 45.55 19.72
C VAL A 14 -0.43 45.27 18.66
N GLY A 15 -1.38 44.40 19.02
CA GLY A 15 -2.56 44.14 18.22
C GLY A 15 -3.29 42.85 18.59
N LEU A 16 -3.64 42.72 19.87
CA LEU A 16 -4.58 41.71 20.35
C LEU A 16 -5.97 42.01 19.73
N LEU A 17 -6.27 41.39 18.59
CA LEU A 17 -7.56 41.51 17.92
C LEU A 17 -8.20 40.12 17.84
N LEU A 18 -9.07 39.88 18.82
CA LEU A 18 -10.05 38.81 18.85
C LEU A 18 -10.90 38.89 17.58
N ILE A 19 -10.64 38.03 16.61
CA ILE A 19 -11.59 37.74 15.53
C ILE A 19 -11.98 36.28 15.70
N GLY A 20 -13.18 36.09 16.26
CA GLY A 20 -13.87 34.80 16.23
C GLY A 20 -14.19 34.45 14.79
N TRP A 21 -13.39 33.55 14.21
CA TRP A 21 -13.75 32.82 13.01
C TRP A 21 -14.38 31.50 13.46
N VAL A 22 -15.69 31.54 13.68
CA VAL A 22 -16.52 30.34 13.60
C VAL A 22 -16.70 30.07 12.11
N THR A 23 -15.68 29.48 11.48
CA THR A 23 -15.76 29.03 10.09
C THR A 23 -15.26 27.62 10.02
N ALA A 24 -16.24 26.73 9.89
CA ALA A 24 -16.15 25.40 9.33
C ALA A 24 -15.21 24.44 10.06
N CYS A 25 -15.78 23.32 10.51
CA CYS A 25 -15.16 22.04 10.21
C CYS A 25 -14.59 22.14 8.80
N SER A 26 -13.26 22.27 8.67
CA SER A 26 -12.61 21.75 7.49
C SER A 26 -12.91 20.26 7.54
N GLU A 27 -14.02 19.88 6.90
CA GLU A 27 -14.17 18.58 6.25
C GLU A 27 -12.85 18.38 5.50
N SER A 28 -11.93 17.68 6.15
CA SER A 28 -10.72 17.21 5.49
C SER A 28 -11.21 16.31 4.38
N LYS A 29 -11.14 16.89 3.17
CA LYS A 29 -11.43 16.26 1.91
C LYS A 29 -10.83 14.86 1.88
N ASP A 30 -11.69 13.89 1.57
CA ASP A 30 -11.44 12.96 0.48
C ASP A 30 -10.00 12.38 0.46
N THR A 31 -9.73 11.39 1.32
CA THR A 31 -8.46 10.62 1.29
C THR A 31 -8.70 9.13 1.14
N ASN A 32 -9.45 8.77 0.11
CA ASN A 32 -9.04 7.82 -0.92
C ASN A 32 -10.25 7.63 -1.84
N PRO A 33 -10.09 7.47 -3.17
CA PRO A 33 -11.13 6.80 -3.92
C PRO A 33 -11.47 5.52 -3.14
N VAL A 34 -12.72 5.39 -2.72
CA VAL A 34 -13.25 4.10 -2.27
C VAL A 34 -12.91 3.17 -3.42
N ILE A 35 -11.85 2.37 -3.26
CA ILE A 35 -11.55 1.27 -4.15
C ILE A 35 -12.73 0.36 -3.92
N THR A 36 -13.80 0.53 -4.70
CA THR A 36 -14.93 -0.39 -4.69
C THR A 36 -14.30 -1.76 -4.84
N PRO A 37 -14.45 -2.66 -3.86
CA PRO A 37 -13.87 -3.99 -3.95
C PRO A 37 -14.39 -4.60 -5.23
N ARG A 38 -13.52 -4.74 -6.22
CA ARG A 38 -13.91 -5.31 -7.52
C ARG A 38 -14.20 -6.77 -7.26
N SER A 39 -15.48 -7.14 -7.33
CA SER A 39 -15.90 -8.53 -7.34
C SER A 39 -15.16 -9.25 -8.48
N GLY A 40 -14.46 -10.34 -8.16
CA GLY A 40 -13.70 -11.12 -9.14
C GLY A 40 -12.18 -11.02 -9.01
N ALA A 41 -11.65 -10.39 -7.97
CA ALA A 41 -10.23 -10.48 -7.67
C ALA A 41 -9.85 -11.94 -7.38
N TYR A 42 -8.81 -12.45 -8.07
CA TYR A 42 -8.28 -13.77 -7.79
C TYR A 42 -7.46 -13.71 -6.49
N GLN A 43 -7.87 -14.49 -5.48
CA GLN A 43 -7.20 -14.55 -4.19
C GLN A 43 -6.72 -16.00 -3.94
N PRO A 44 -5.48 -16.32 -4.33
CA PRO A 44 -4.92 -17.65 -4.10
C PRO A 44 -4.68 -17.94 -2.62
N ALA A 45 -4.63 -19.23 -2.29
CA ALA A 45 -4.28 -19.68 -0.95
C ALA A 45 -2.78 -19.46 -0.69
N PRO A 46 -2.39 -18.94 0.49
CA PRO A 46 -0.98 -18.76 0.84
C PRO A 46 -0.27 -20.10 1.06
N SER A 47 1.02 -20.17 0.72
CA SER A 47 1.86 -21.34 0.98
C SER A 47 2.50 -21.31 2.37
N GLY A 48 2.63 -20.13 2.98
CA GLY A 48 3.35 -19.88 4.23
C GLY A 48 4.85 -19.61 4.05
N THR A 49 5.38 -19.67 2.83
CA THR A 49 6.77 -19.29 2.51
C THR A 49 6.79 -17.85 2.02
N THR A 50 7.77 -17.05 2.47
CA THR A 50 7.84 -15.62 2.18
C THR A 50 9.04 -15.25 1.31
N ILE A 51 8.84 -14.31 0.38
CA ILE A 51 9.87 -13.67 -0.44
C ILE A 51 9.90 -12.16 -0.20
N ASP A 52 11.01 -11.51 -0.55
CA ASP A 52 11.14 -10.06 -0.46
C ASP A 52 10.32 -9.33 -1.54
N GLU A 53 10.08 -8.04 -1.32
CA GLU A 53 9.33 -7.19 -2.24
C GLU A 53 9.91 -7.17 -3.65
N ALA A 54 11.23 -7.01 -3.79
CA ALA A 54 11.84 -6.91 -5.11
C ALA A 54 11.65 -8.20 -5.92
N THR A 55 11.85 -9.36 -5.29
CA THR A 55 11.59 -10.66 -5.92
C THR A 55 10.12 -10.82 -6.33
N ALA A 56 9.18 -10.39 -5.48
CA ALA A 56 7.75 -10.43 -5.80
C ALA A 56 7.39 -9.50 -6.98
N CYS A 57 7.87 -8.25 -6.94
CA CYS A 57 7.68 -7.27 -8.00
C CYS A 57 8.21 -7.78 -9.33
N ASP A 58 9.46 -8.25 -9.38
CA ASP A 58 10.12 -8.72 -10.60
C ASP A 58 9.37 -9.89 -11.22
N SER A 59 8.95 -10.85 -10.38
CA SER A 59 8.21 -12.04 -10.84
C SER A 59 6.88 -11.68 -11.49
N LEU A 60 6.10 -10.79 -10.87
CA LEU A 60 4.80 -10.35 -11.40
C LEU A 60 4.99 -9.48 -12.65
N THR A 61 5.95 -8.57 -12.61
CA THR A 61 6.29 -7.67 -13.71
C THR A 61 6.64 -8.48 -14.95
N ALA A 62 7.57 -9.44 -14.80
CA ALA A 62 8.00 -10.31 -15.88
C ALA A 62 6.84 -11.14 -16.45
N ALA A 63 5.98 -11.71 -15.59
CA ALA A 63 4.84 -12.50 -16.01
C ALA A 63 3.82 -11.68 -16.84
N VAL A 64 3.49 -10.48 -16.37
CA VAL A 64 2.57 -9.58 -17.08
C VAL A 64 3.18 -9.13 -18.41
N ASP A 65 4.46 -8.74 -18.43
CA ASP A 65 5.11 -8.28 -19.67
C ASP A 65 5.25 -9.39 -20.69
N ALA A 66 5.60 -10.60 -20.25
CA ALA A 66 5.69 -11.77 -21.12
C ALA A 66 4.33 -12.07 -21.77
N GLN A 67 3.25 -12.11 -20.98
CA GLN A 67 1.93 -12.42 -21.51
C GLN A 67 1.38 -11.28 -22.38
N ARG A 68 1.56 -10.02 -21.98
CA ARG A 68 1.17 -8.87 -22.80
C ARG A 68 1.89 -8.88 -24.14
N SER A 69 3.18 -9.19 -24.15
CA SER A 69 3.97 -9.33 -25.37
C SER A 69 3.46 -10.48 -26.24
N ALA A 70 3.14 -11.63 -25.64
CA ALA A 70 2.59 -12.78 -26.36
C ALA A 70 1.23 -12.49 -27.01
N LEU A 71 0.41 -11.64 -26.38
CA LEU A 71 -0.88 -11.20 -26.89
C LEU A 71 -0.80 -10.00 -27.85
N GLY A 72 0.41 -9.46 -28.10
CA GLY A 72 0.58 -8.26 -28.92
C GLY A 72 0.00 -6.99 -28.29
N CYS A 73 -0.16 -6.97 -26.96
CA CYS A 73 -0.60 -5.78 -26.25
C CYS A 73 0.49 -4.69 -26.32
N GLY A 74 0.08 -3.44 -26.52
CA GLY A 74 1.00 -2.31 -26.46
C GLY A 74 1.73 -2.25 -25.11
N SER A 75 2.97 -1.75 -25.16
CA SER A 75 3.77 -1.43 -23.98
C SER A 75 3.03 -0.38 -23.14
N VAL A 76 2.88 -0.64 -21.85
CA VAL A 76 2.28 0.31 -20.90
C VAL A 76 3.40 0.89 -20.06
N GLN A 77 3.46 2.21 -19.93
CA GLN A 77 4.29 2.79 -18.88
C GLN A 77 3.65 2.48 -17.54
N ARG A 78 4.36 1.71 -16.72
CA ARG A 78 3.98 1.41 -15.34
C ARG A 78 5.16 1.62 -14.41
N ALA A 79 4.88 1.80 -13.13
CA ALA A 79 5.90 1.82 -12.09
C ALA A 79 6.68 0.49 -12.07
N PRO A 80 7.95 0.48 -11.61
CA PRO A 80 8.77 -0.73 -11.56
C PRO A 80 8.10 -1.86 -10.77
N CYS A 81 7.45 -1.49 -9.66
CA CYS A 81 6.62 -2.37 -8.89
C CYS A 81 5.17 -1.90 -8.91
N PRO A 82 4.18 -2.78 -9.14
CA PRO A 82 2.79 -2.38 -9.16
C PRO A 82 2.27 -1.97 -7.78
N ASP A 83 1.59 -0.84 -7.68
CA ASP A 83 1.07 -0.33 -6.40
C ASP A 83 0.08 -1.28 -5.72
N TYR A 84 -0.55 -2.18 -6.49
CA TYR A 84 -1.52 -3.14 -5.95
C TYR A 84 -0.90 -4.23 -5.08
N ILE A 85 0.43 -4.43 -5.11
CA ILE A 85 1.06 -5.37 -4.20
C ILE A 85 1.12 -4.80 -2.78
N ARG A 86 1.22 -3.46 -2.66
CA ARG A 86 1.41 -2.78 -1.38
C ARG A 86 0.06 -2.57 -0.70
N PRO A 87 -0.20 -3.15 0.48
CA PRO A 87 -1.44 -2.93 1.19
C PRO A 87 -1.60 -1.44 1.55
N ALA A 88 -2.81 -0.90 1.34
CA ALA A 88 -3.10 0.49 1.64
C ALA A 88 -2.91 0.81 3.13
N GLY A 89 -2.17 1.88 3.43
CA GLY A 89 -1.92 2.32 4.81
C GLY A 89 -0.88 1.50 5.58
N GLY A 90 -0.09 0.67 4.89
CA GLY A 90 0.94 -0.14 5.49
C GLY A 90 2.28 0.55 5.76
N SER A 91 3.01 0.10 6.77
CA SER A 91 4.44 0.41 6.97
C SER A 91 5.26 -0.16 5.81
N ASP A 92 6.30 0.51 5.31
CA ASP A 92 7.08 0.16 4.09
C ASP A 92 7.78 -1.23 4.09
N CYS A 93 7.42 -2.17 4.96
CA CYS A 93 8.21 -3.35 5.30
C CYS A 93 7.36 -4.60 5.36
N TYR A 94 7.04 -5.08 4.17
CA TYR A 94 6.33 -6.33 3.94
C TYR A 94 7.25 -7.33 3.27
N VAL A 95 7.08 -8.59 3.66
CA VAL A 95 7.43 -9.72 2.79
C VAL A 95 6.14 -10.27 2.20
N TYR A 96 6.25 -11.02 1.12
CA TYR A 96 5.10 -11.50 0.36
C TYR A 96 5.06 -13.01 0.38
N ASP A 97 3.87 -13.59 0.48
CA ASP A 97 3.70 -15.04 0.40
C ASP A 97 4.00 -15.52 -1.02
N GLU A 98 5.03 -16.36 -1.14
CA GLU A 98 5.54 -16.91 -2.40
C GLU A 98 4.46 -17.70 -3.15
N GLY A 99 3.63 -18.47 -2.43
CA GLY A 99 2.54 -19.24 -3.01
C GLY A 99 1.54 -18.34 -3.72
N THR A 100 1.13 -17.26 -3.05
CA THR A 100 0.21 -16.28 -3.66
C THR A 100 0.82 -15.58 -4.87
N VAL A 101 2.13 -15.24 -4.83
CA VAL A 101 2.83 -14.64 -5.98
C VAL A 101 2.88 -15.60 -7.17
N ASN A 102 3.27 -16.86 -6.95
CA ASN A 102 3.39 -17.88 -8.00
C ASN A 102 2.03 -18.19 -8.66
N GLU A 103 0.97 -18.23 -7.85
CA GLU A 103 -0.39 -18.40 -8.37
C GLU A 103 -0.86 -17.18 -9.16
N CYS A 104 -0.54 -15.96 -8.72
CA CYS A 104 -0.81 -14.74 -9.49
C CYS A 104 -0.06 -14.72 -10.83
N VAL A 105 1.22 -15.10 -10.83
CA VAL A 105 2.03 -15.25 -12.05
C VAL A 105 1.37 -16.25 -13.01
N SER A 106 0.97 -17.41 -12.50
CA SER A 106 0.27 -18.44 -13.28
C SER A 106 -1.10 -17.98 -13.78
N TYR A 107 -1.81 -17.17 -13.01
CA TYR A 107 -3.08 -16.57 -13.38
C TYR A 107 -2.91 -15.56 -14.53
N TYR A 108 -1.91 -14.67 -14.44
CA TYR A 108 -1.62 -13.72 -15.51
C TYR A 108 -1.25 -14.41 -16.82
N GLY A 109 -0.49 -15.51 -16.76
CA GLY A 109 -0.16 -16.33 -17.95
C GLY A 109 -1.37 -16.98 -18.64
N LYS A 110 -2.53 -17.07 -17.96
CA LYS A 110 -3.77 -17.63 -18.53
C LYS A 110 -4.67 -16.57 -19.16
N LEU A 111 -4.38 -15.28 -18.98
CA LEU A 111 -5.20 -14.21 -19.54
C LEU A 111 -5.08 -14.21 -21.06
N SER A 112 -6.22 -14.10 -21.75
CA SER A 112 -6.31 -14.22 -23.22
C SER A 112 -6.56 -12.88 -23.93
N SER A 113 -6.65 -11.78 -23.21
CA SER A 113 -6.88 -10.45 -23.79
C SER A 113 -6.15 -9.34 -23.03
N CYS A 114 -5.82 -8.26 -23.72
CA CYS A 114 -5.18 -7.09 -23.12
C CYS A 114 -6.07 -6.39 -22.08
N THR A 115 -7.39 -6.42 -22.28
CA THR A 115 -8.38 -5.85 -21.35
C THR A 115 -8.53 -6.67 -20.07
N ALA A 116 -8.22 -7.97 -20.11
CA ALA A 116 -8.30 -8.83 -18.94
C ALA A 116 -7.33 -8.39 -17.84
N PHE A 117 -6.15 -7.86 -18.19
CA PHE A 117 -5.18 -7.35 -17.20
C PHE A 117 -5.74 -6.19 -16.36
N GLU A 118 -6.67 -5.40 -16.91
CA GLU A 118 -7.30 -4.28 -16.19
C GLU A 118 -8.50 -4.71 -15.35
N GLN A 119 -9.08 -5.87 -15.65
CA GLN A 119 -10.32 -6.37 -15.05
C GLN A 119 -10.09 -7.48 -14.04
N ALA A 120 -8.91 -8.11 -14.06
CA ALA A 120 -8.58 -9.29 -13.29
C ALA A 120 -7.45 -9.02 -12.28
N PRO A 121 -7.72 -8.26 -11.20
CA PRO A 121 -6.72 -8.04 -10.15
C PRO A 121 -6.42 -9.35 -9.42
N CYS A 122 -5.14 -9.61 -9.14
CA CYS A 122 -4.72 -10.71 -8.28
C CYS A 122 -4.26 -10.16 -6.93
N VAL A 123 -4.78 -10.71 -5.84
CA VAL A 123 -4.45 -10.28 -4.47
C VAL A 123 -3.34 -11.15 -3.91
N ILE A 124 -2.22 -10.53 -3.58
CA ILE A 124 -1.07 -11.19 -2.97
C ILE A 124 -1.15 -10.99 -1.47
N THR A 125 -0.78 -12.02 -0.70
CA THR A 125 -0.76 -11.91 0.76
C THR A 125 0.53 -11.21 1.19
N ALA A 126 0.41 -10.00 1.73
CA ALA A 126 1.50 -9.30 2.38
C ALA A 126 1.59 -9.72 3.86
N VAL A 127 2.79 -10.07 4.31
CA VAL A 127 3.09 -10.44 5.70
C VAL A 127 3.94 -9.31 6.30
N PRO A 128 3.47 -8.65 7.37
CA PRO A 128 4.24 -7.61 8.02
C PRO A 128 5.52 -8.20 8.64
N THR A 129 6.62 -7.45 8.58
CA THR A 129 7.88 -7.84 9.22
C THR A 129 8.34 -6.80 10.24
N ASP A 130 8.93 -7.28 11.34
CA ASP A 130 9.49 -6.42 12.39
C ASP A 130 10.78 -5.70 11.95
N ALA A 131 11.26 -5.94 10.73
CA ALA A 131 12.48 -5.34 10.18
C ALA A 131 12.44 -3.79 10.24
N CYS A 132 11.24 -3.20 10.31
CA CYS A 132 11.05 -1.75 10.39
C CYS A 132 10.59 -1.21 11.72
N ALA A 133 10.44 -2.06 12.73
CA ALA A 133 10.31 -1.61 14.12
C ALA A 133 11.54 -0.79 14.55
N SER A 134 12.70 -0.98 13.90
CA SER A 134 13.95 -0.29 14.23
C SER A 134 14.10 1.12 13.64
N ALA A 135 13.27 1.54 12.67
CA ALA A 135 13.39 2.85 12.02
C ALA A 135 12.62 3.97 12.75
N SER A 136 11.73 3.62 13.68
CA SER A 136 10.99 4.57 14.51
C SER A 136 11.51 4.56 15.95
N GLY A 137 12.81 4.84 16.11
CA GLY A 137 13.39 5.32 17.38
C GLY A 137 12.93 6.75 17.75
N GLY A 138 11.65 7.07 17.51
CA GLY A 138 11.00 8.30 17.92
C GLY A 138 9.99 7.96 19.01
N ALA A 139 10.27 8.39 20.24
CA ALA A 139 9.40 8.19 21.40
C ALA A 139 7.94 8.58 21.10
N GLY A 140 7.02 7.63 21.15
CA GLY A 140 5.59 7.92 21.17
C GLY A 140 4.67 6.76 20.81
N GLY A 141 4.09 6.13 21.83
CA GLY A 141 2.76 5.50 21.71
C GLY A 141 2.72 3.99 21.88
N SER A 142 2.68 3.53 23.12
CA SER A 142 2.03 2.27 23.47
C SER A 142 0.54 2.36 23.10
N GLY A 143 0.04 1.49 22.23
CA GLY A 143 -1.40 1.42 21.98
C GLY A 143 -1.78 0.37 20.95
N GLY A 144 -2.44 -0.70 21.40
CA GLY A 144 -3.23 -1.56 20.52
C GLY A 144 -3.03 -3.07 20.66
N SER A 145 -3.20 -3.63 21.86
CA SER A 145 -3.63 -5.02 21.99
C SER A 145 -5.09 -5.13 21.53
N GLY A 146 -5.42 -6.02 20.59
CA GLY A 146 -6.84 -6.31 20.29
C GLY A 146 -7.08 -7.03 18.97
N GLY A 147 -7.25 -8.35 19.04
CA GLY A 147 -7.65 -9.18 17.90
C GLY A 147 -7.93 -10.61 18.33
N SER A 148 -9.06 -10.79 19.02
CA SER A 148 -9.54 -12.03 19.64
C SER A 148 -9.62 -13.21 18.66
N GLY A 149 -8.78 -14.23 18.85
CA GLY A 149 -8.97 -15.56 18.27
C GLY A 149 -10.08 -16.30 19.02
N GLY A 150 -11.31 -16.24 18.50
CA GLY A 150 -12.43 -17.00 19.04
C GLY A 150 -12.23 -18.50 18.84
N THR A 151 -12.04 -19.24 19.93
CA THR A 151 -12.17 -20.70 19.95
C THR A 151 -13.65 -21.01 20.14
N ALA A 152 -14.34 -21.37 19.06
CA ALA A 152 -15.71 -21.90 19.14
C ALA A 152 -15.67 -23.29 19.80
N GLY A 153 -16.37 -23.42 20.92
CA GLY A 153 -16.63 -24.69 21.59
C GLY A 153 -18.03 -25.25 21.28
N GLY A 154 -18.15 -26.58 21.42
CA GLY A 154 -19.39 -27.37 21.51
C GLY A 154 -19.62 -28.30 20.30
N ALA A 155 -19.99 -29.59 20.41
CA ALA A 155 -20.46 -30.45 21.51
C ALA A 155 -20.18 -31.94 21.13
N GLY A 156 -19.94 -32.90 22.05
CA GLY A 156 -20.95 -33.80 22.65
C GLY A 156 -21.77 -34.54 21.58
N GLY A 157 -21.80 -35.87 21.41
CA GLY A 157 -21.77 -36.97 22.36
C GLY A 157 -23.05 -37.80 22.15
N THR A 158 -22.92 -39.07 21.72
CA THR A 158 -23.77 -40.23 22.04
C THR A 158 -22.94 -41.48 21.86
#